data_AF-A0A7Y2U7C4-F1
#
_entry.id   AF-A0A7Y2U7C4-F1
#
_cell.length_a   1.000
_cell.length_b   1.000
_cell.length_c   1.000
_cell.angle_alpha   90.00
_cell.angle_beta   90.00
_cell.angle_gamma   90.00
#
_symmetry.space_group_name_H-M   'P 1'
#
loop_
_entity.id
_entity.type
_entity.pdbx_description
1 polymer ?
#
loop_
_entity_poly.entity_id
_entity_poly.type
_entity_poly.pdbx_seq_one_letter_code
_entity_poly.pdbx_strand_id
1 'polypeptide(L)'
;RVYLPTEAFNHHGYSEQDLENKVYNEAFINMMSEQAERAESLYQQALQYFRPEDAKALKAAEAMRKIYHALLDKMRADGFKVLNQRYSLSKFKKTTILLGSFLGK
;
A
#
# COMPACT_ATOMS: atom_id res chain seq x y z
N ARG A 1 -5.34 -5.12 -16.84
CA ARG A 1 -3.98 -4.53 -16.83
C ARG A 1 -3.27 -5.10 -15.62
N VAL A 2 -2.07 -5.63 -15.82
CA VAL A 2 -1.24 -6.21 -14.77
C VAL A 2 0.01 -5.31 -14.67
N TYR A 3 0.30 -4.81 -13.48
CA TYR A 3 1.48 -3.96 -13.21
C TYR A 3 2.55 -4.69 -12.40
N LEU A 4 2.29 -5.93 -12.00
CA LEU A 4 3.24 -6.74 -11.26
C LEU A 4 4.32 -7.25 -12.22
N PRO A 5 5.59 -7.24 -11.79
CA PRO A 5 6.69 -7.75 -12.59
C PRO A 5 6.59 -9.28 -12.75
N THR A 6 6.98 -9.80 -13.90
CA THR A 6 6.96 -11.25 -14.20
C THR A 6 7.79 -12.06 -13.20
N GLU A 7 8.87 -11.48 -12.66
CA GLU A 7 9.70 -12.10 -11.63
C GLU A 7 8.91 -12.42 -10.36
N ALA A 8 7.92 -11.59 -9.97
CA ALA A 8 7.10 -11.84 -8.79
C ALA A 8 6.18 -13.07 -8.99
N PHE A 9 5.59 -13.20 -10.18
CA PHE A 9 4.80 -14.38 -10.56
C PHE A 9 5.65 -15.66 -10.48
N ASN A 10 6.84 -15.62 -11.09
CA ASN A 10 7.77 -16.75 -11.11
C ASN A 10 8.25 -17.13 -9.70
N HIS A 11 8.59 -16.15 -8.87
CA HIS A 11 9.11 -16.38 -7.52
C HIS A 11 8.09 -17.10 -6.62
N HIS A 12 6.81 -16.78 -6.76
CA HIS A 12 5.74 -17.36 -5.95
C HIS A 12 5.04 -18.56 -6.60
N GLY A 13 5.42 -18.93 -7.83
CA GLY A 13 4.72 -19.99 -8.58
C GLY A 13 3.26 -19.67 -8.87
N TYR A 14 2.94 -18.37 -9.06
CA TYR A 14 1.61 -17.89 -9.41
C TYR A 14 1.61 -17.43 -10.87
N SER A 15 0.63 -17.82 -11.68
CA SER A 15 0.62 -17.47 -13.11
C SER A 15 -0.25 -16.25 -13.42
N GLU A 16 -0.02 -15.59 -14.57
CA GLU A 16 -0.95 -14.57 -15.07
C GLU A 16 -2.34 -15.15 -15.34
N GLN A 17 -2.42 -16.41 -15.77
CA GLN A 17 -3.70 -17.10 -15.98
C GLN A 17 -4.46 -17.30 -14.66
N ASP A 18 -3.76 -17.60 -13.56
CA ASP A 18 -4.35 -17.64 -12.22
C ASP A 18 -4.90 -16.28 -11.81
N LEU A 19 -4.18 -15.20 -12.11
CA LEU A 19 -4.64 -13.83 -11.86
C LEU A 19 -5.90 -13.49 -12.67
N GLU A 20 -5.93 -13.84 -13.95
CA GLU A 20 -7.09 -13.66 -14.83
C GLU A 20 -8.30 -14.44 -14.32
N ASN A 21 -8.08 -15.67 -13.85
CA ASN A 21 -9.11 -16.53 -13.26
C ASN A 21 -9.45 -16.18 -11.81
N LYS A 22 -8.81 -15.14 -11.25
CA LYS A 22 -8.98 -14.68 -9.86
C LYS A 22 -8.74 -15.77 -8.82
N VAL A 23 -7.79 -16.67 -9.07
CA VAL A 23 -7.41 -17.73 -8.15
C VAL A 23 -6.80 -17.09 -6.90
N TYR A 24 -7.48 -17.21 -5.77
CA TYR A 24 -7.00 -16.71 -4.48
C TYR A 24 -6.48 -17.90 -3.65
N ASN A 25 -5.15 -18.03 -3.59
CA ASN A 25 -4.45 -19.12 -2.90
C ASN A 25 -3.24 -18.57 -2.12
N GLU A 26 -2.48 -19.45 -1.48
CA GLU A 26 -1.29 -19.06 -0.70
C GLU A 26 -0.21 -18.38 -1.55
N ALA A 27 0.02 -18.85 -2.77
CA ALA A 27 0.97 -18.24 -3.70
C ALA A 27 0.62 -16.76 -4.00
N PHE A 28 -0.66 -16.48 -4.23
CA PHE A 28 -1.15 -15.11 -4.40
C PHE A 28 -0.92 -14.26 -3.13
N ILE A 29 -1.28 -14.78 -1.96
CA ILE A 29 -1.13 -14.04 -0.69
C ILE A 29 0.35 -13.75 -0.42
N ASN A 30 1.24 -14.72 -0.63
CA ASN A 30 2.68 -14.57 -0.45
C ASN A 30 3.25 -13.53 -1.43
N MET A 31 2.84 -13.59 -2.70
CA MET A 31 3.23 -12.60 -3.71
C MET A 31 2.80 -11.18 -3.31
N MET A 32 1.54 -11.01 -2.90
CA MET A 32 1.04 -9.71 -2.45
C MET A 32 1.73 -9.22 -1.16
N SER A 33 2.09 -10.15 -0.25
CA SER A 33 2.80 -9.83 0.98
C SER A 33 4.21 -9.31 0.70
N GLU A 34 4.95 -9.93 -0.22
CA GLU A 34 6.27 -9.45 -0.63
C GLU A 34 6.19 -8.04 -1.25
N GLN A 35 5.19 -7.78 -2.10
CA GLN A 35 4.99 -6.44 -2.65
C GLN A 35 4.63 -5.42 -1.55
N ALA A 36 3.86 -5.82 -0.54
CA ALA A 36 3.53 -4.96 0.59
C ALA A 36 4.75 -4.68 1.48
N GLU A 37 5.64 -5.66 1.68
CA GLU A 37 6.91 -5.48 2.39
C GLU A 37 7.85 -4.54 1.64
N ARG A 38 7.95 -4.69 0.32
CA ARG A 38 8.69 -3.76 -0.53
C ARG A 38 8.16 -2.33 -0.41
N ALA A 39 6.84 -2.16 -0.45
CA ALA A 39 6.22 -0.85 -0.26
C ALA A 39 6.50 -0.26 1.14
N GLU A 40 6.45 -1.09 2.19
CA GLU A 40 6.79 -0.68 3.56
C GLU A 40 8.24 -0.18 3.64
N SER A 41 9.19 -0.92 3.07
CA SER A 41 10.60 -0.50 3.02
C SER A 41 10.78 0.86 2.35
N LEU A 42 10.06 1.12 1.26
CA LEU A 42 10.09 2.42 0.58
C LEU A 42 9.50 3.54 1.44
N TYR A 43 8.43 3.29 2.20
CA TYR A 43 7.91 4.26 3.17
C TYR A 43 8.94 4.59 4.25
N GLN A 44 9.61 3.57 4.81
CA GLN A 44 10.64 3.78 5.82
C GLN A 44 11.83 4.56 5.27
N GLN A 45 12.30 4.22 4.06
CA GLN A 45 13.35 4.98 3.38
C GLN A 45 12.94 6.44 3.13
N ALA A 46 11.71 6.69 2.67
CA ALA A 46 11.23 8.05 2.45
C ALA A 46 11.22 8.89 3.75
N LEU A 47 10.87 8.26 4.89
CA LEU A 47 10.93 8.90 6.20
C LEU A 47 12.36 9.23 6.64
N GLN A 48 13.36 8.41 6.26
CA GLN A 48 14.78 8.70 6.54
C GLN A 48 15.30 9.92 5.77
N TYR A 49 14.73 10.21 4.59
CA TYR A 49 15.07 11.41 3.81
C TYR A 49 14.32 12.66 4.26
N PHE A 50 13.37 12.55 5.18
CA PHE A 50 12.57 13.68 5.63
C PHE A 50 13.41 14.64 6.49
N ARG A 51 13.39 15.92 6.11
CA ARG A 51 14.07 16.99 6.84
C ARG A 51 13.03 17.87 7.54
N PRO A 52 13.24 18.25 8.82
CA PRO A 52 12.32 19.11 9.56
C PRO A 52 12.01 20.44 8.85
N GLU A 53 12.97 20.98 8.10
CA GLU A 53 12.82 22.24 7.37
C GLU A 53 11.78 22.14 6.24
N ASP A 54 11.64 20.95 5.63
CA ASP A 54 10.72 20.70 4.54
C ASP A 54 9.29 20.39 5.03
N ALA A 55 9.09 20.20 6.33
CA ALA A 55 7.84 19.74 6.92
C ALA A 55 6.62 20.57 6.50
N LYS A 56 6.77 21.90 6.46
CA LYS A 56 5.69 22.81 6.06
C LYS A 56 5.32 22.65 4.57
N ALA A 57 6.31 22.48 3.70
CA ALA A 57 6.10 22.30 2.26
C ALA A 57 5.53 20.92 1.94
N LEU A 58 5.89 19.90 2.73
CA LEU A 58 5.51 18.51 2.50
C LEU A 58 4.24 18.06 3.23
N LYS A 59 3.49 18.96 3.90
CA LYS A 59 2.25 18.59 4.63
C LYS A 59 1.26 17.78 3.80
N ALA A 60 1.06 18.16 2.54
CA ALA A 60 0.18 17.43 1.63
C ALA A 60 0.72 16.04 1.28
N ALA A 61 2.03 15.94 0.98
CA ALA A 61 2.69 14.66 0.71
C ALA A 61 2.63 13.73 1.93
N GLU A 62 2.82 14.26 3.13
CA GLU A 62 2.74 13.51 4.39
C GLU A 62 1.33 12.98 4.66
N ALA A 63 0.29 13.79 4.39
CA ALA A 63 -1.08 13.32 4.47
C ALA A 63 -1.36 12.19 3.48
N MET A 64 -0.90 12.31 2.23
CA MET A 64 -1.03 11.27 1.22
C MET A 64 -0.28 9.99 1.61
N ARG A 65 0.95 10.11 2.15
CA ARG A 65 1.73 9.00 2.69
C ARG A 65 0.93 8.21 3.72
N LYS A 66 0.37 8.89 4.72
CA LYS A 66 -0.47 8.28 5.76
C LYS A 66 -1.74 7.62 5.20
N ILE A 67 -2.40 8.25 4.23
CA ILE A 67 -3.61 7.69 3.60
C ILE A 67 -3.28 6.39 2.86
N TYR A 68 -2.22 6.38 2.04
CA TYR A 68 -1.85 5.19 1.27
C TYR A 68 -1.27 4.09 2.15
N HIS A 69 -0.46 4.43 3.15
CA HIS A 69 0.04 3.48 4.13
C HIS A 69 -1.10 2.81 4.91
N ALA A 70 -2.07 3.58 5.41
CA ALA A 70 -3.25 3.02 6.07
C ALA A 70 -4.15 2.19 5.15
N LEU A 71 -4.14 2.45 3.83
CA LEU A 71 -4.83 1.62 2.85
C LEU A 71 -4.10 0.27 2.64
N LEU A 72 -2.77 0.29 2.58
CA LEU A 72 -1.94 -0.91 2.50
C LEU A 72 -2.14 -1.80 3.74
N ASP A 73 -2.14 -1.21 4.94
CA ASP A 73 -2.42 -1.94 6.19
C ASP A 73 -3.80 -2.58 6.18
N LYS A 74 -4.82 -1.88 5.65
CA LYS A 74 -6.17 -2.43 5.51
C LYS A 74 -6.20 -3.62 4.54
N MET A 75 -5.44 -3.58 3.44
CA MET A 75 -5.32 -4.71 2.51
C MET A 75 -4.64 -5.89 3.19
N ARG A 76 -3.52 -5.65 3.88
CA ARG A 76 -2.74 -6.67 4.60
C ARG A 76 -3.56 -7.37 5.68
N ALA A 77 -4.30 -6.61 6.50
CA ALA A 77 -5.12 -7.14 7.59
C ALA A 77 -6.28 -8.06 7.13
N ASP A 78 -6.67 -7.99 5.86
CA ASP A 78 -7.74 -8.78 5.27
C ASP A 78 -7.21 -9.77 4.21
N GLY A 79 -5.91 -10.06 4.22
CA GLY A 79 -5.28 -11.06 3.35
C GLY A 79 -5.24 -10.67 1.87
N PHE A 80 -5.29 -9.38 1.54
CA PHE A 80 -5.23 -8.91 0.15
C PHE A 80 -6.34 -9.47 -0.76
N LYS A 81 -7.60 -9.47 -0.33
CA LYS A 81 -8.76 -9.91 -1.17
C LYS A 81 -9.09 -8.96 -2.34
N VAL A 82 -8.08 -8.32 -2.95
CA VAL A 82 -8.17 -7.32 -4.01
C VAL A 82 -8.79 -7.85 -5.31
N LEU A 83 -8.83 -9.18 -5.50
CA LEU A 83 -9.47 -9.82 -6.66
C LEU A 83 -11.01 -9.76 -6.60
N ASN A 84 -11.56 -9.65 -5.38
CA ASN A 84 -13.01 -9.74 -5.13
C ASN A 84 -13.62 -8.43 -4.62
N GLN A 85 -12.79 -7.48 -4.19
CA GLN A 85 -13.27 -6.19 -3.67
C GLN A 85 -12.30 -5.06 -3.91
N ARG A 86 -12.82 -3.84 -3.79
CA ARG A 86 -12.02 -2.60 -3.85
C ARG A 86 -11.82 -2.04 -2.46
N TYR A 87 -10.58 -1.96 -2.03
CA TYR A 87 -10.23 -1.31 -0.77
C TYR A 87 -10.37 0.21 -0.88
N SER A 88 -10.95 0.81 0.15
CA SER A 88 -10.95 2.25 0.35
C SER A 88 -10.94 2.57 1.84
N LEU A 89 -10.45 3.75 2.18
CA LEU A 89 -10.62 4.33 3.50
C LEU A 89 -11.93 5.13 3.54
N SER A 90 -12.64 5.07 4.67
CA SER A 90 -13.83 5.89 4.89
C SER A 90 -13.49 7.39 4.80
N LYS A 91 -14.47 8.21 4.43
CA LYS A 91 -14.30 9.68 4.39
C LYS A 91 -13.79 10.20 5.74
N PHE A 92 -14.36 9.71 6.83
CA PHE A 92 -13.95 10.04 8.20
C PHE A 92 -12.47 9.75 8.45
N LYS A 93 -11.99 8.55 8.11
CA LYS A 93 -10.57 8.19 8.34
C LYS A 93 -9.62 9.06 7.51
N LYS A 94 -9.99 9.38 6.26
CA LYS A 94 -9.23 10.32 5.41
C LYS A 94 -9.21 11.74 6.00
N THR A 95 -10.34 12.25 6.49
CA THR A 95 -10.42 13.59 7.08
C THR A 95 -9.62 13.69 8.37
N THR A 96 -9.61 12.67 9.23
CA THR A 96 -8.80 12.65 10.45
C THR A 96 -7.31 12.70 10.11
N ILE A 97 -6.86 11.93 9.10
CA ILE A 97 -5.46 11.94 8.66
C ILE A 97 -5.06 13.30 8.07
N LEU A 98 -5.93 13.90 7.24
CA LEU A 98 -5.71 15.23 6.68
C LEU A 98 -5.58 16.25 7.80
N LEU A 99 -6.58 16.38 8.66
CA LEU A 99 -6.57 17.33 9.77
C LEU A 99 -5.33 17.16 10.65
N GLY A 100 -5.01 15.93 11.06
CA GLY A 100 -3.82 15.65 11.87
C GLY A 100 -2.49 16.02 11.20
N SER A 101 -2.40 15.95 9.87
CA SER A 101 -1.18 16.32 9.13
C SER A 101 -1.05 17.83 8.93
N PHE A 102 -2.16 18.58 8.94
CA PHE A 102 -2.13 20.05 8.85
C PHE A 102 -2.01 20.74 10.21
N LEU A 103 -2.57 20.15 11.27
CA LEU A 103 -2.58 20.67 12.65
C LEU A 103 -1.33 20.31 13.48
N GLY A 104 -0.50 19.36 13.01
CA GLY A 104 0.83 19.13 13.58
C GLY A 104 1.71 20.35 13.37
N LYS A 105 2.19 20.94 14.47
CA LYS A 105 3.25 21.96 14.49
C LYS A 105 4.57 21.36 14.02
#